data_AF-A0A9N9ANU0-F1
#
_entry.id   AF-A0A9N9ANU0-F1
#
_cell.length_a   1.000
_cell.length_b   1.000
_cell.length_c   1.000
_cell.angle_alpha   90.00
_cell.angle_beta   90.00
_cell.angle_gamma   90.00
#
_symmetry.space_group_name_H-M   'P 1'
#
loop_
_entity.id
_entity.type
_entity.pdbx_description
1 polymer ?
#
loop_
_entity_poly.entity_id
_entity_poly.type
_entity_poly.pdbx_seq_one_letter_code
_entity_poly.pdbx_strand_id
1 'polypeptide(L)' 'MESAIDSVLEGLSKAENVKGVLVADGNGLCIGARGIANPNLAGYVVAVAEQAKDLADASSELPVVKIESETA' A
#
# COMPACT_ATOMS: atom_id res chain seq x y z
N MET A 1 -12.26 6.01 15.87
CA MET A 1 -11.43 4.84 15.52
C MET A 1 -10.73 5.06 14.17
N GLU A 2 -11.36 5.71 13.19
CA GLU A 2 -10.71 6.20 11.94
C GLU A 2 -9.67 7.32 12.17
N SER A 3 -9.84 8.13 13.22
CA SER A 3 -8.98 9.30 13.48
C SER A 3 -7.47 9.02 13.57
N ALA A 4 -7.08 7.84 14.06
CA ALA A 4 -5.67 7.46 14.17
C ALA A 4 -5.08 7.13 12.79
N ILE A 5 -5.84 6.38 11.97
CA ILE A 5 -5.38 5.99 10.63
C ILE A 5 -5.35 7.20 9.70
N ASP A 6 -6.32 8.09 9.82
CA ASP A 6 -6.36 9.34 9.08
C ASP A 6 -5.15 10.22 9.39
N SER A 7 -4.75 10.31 10.67
CA SER A 7 -3.56 11.07 11.09
C SER A 7 -2.27 10.47 10.51
N VAL A 8 -2.15 9.14 10.49
CA VAL A 8 -1.00 8.44 9.90
C VAL A 8 -0.94 8.65 8.39
N LEU A 9 -2.06 8.44 7.69
CA LEU A 9 -2.16 8.64 6.25
C LEU A 9 -1.83 10.09 5.86
N GLU A 10 -2.30 11.06 6.64
CA GLU A 10 -1.99 12.47 6.41
C GLU A 10 -0.50 12.76 6.63
N GLY A 11 0.10 12.22 7.69
CA GLY A 11 1.55 12.33 7.94
C GLY A 11 2.39 11.76 6.80
N LEU A 12 2.06 10.55 6.33
CA LEU A 12 2.76 9.90 5.21
C LEU A 12 2.59 10.67 3.90
N SER A 13 1.40 11.21 3.63
CA SER A 13 1.14 11.99 2.40
C SER A 13 1.92 13.31 2.33
N LYS A 14 2.47 13.78 3.45
CA LYS A 14 3.28 15.00 3.54
C LYS A 14 4.79 14.71 3.52
N ALA A 15 5.20 13.43 3.52
CA ALA A 15 6.60 13.06 3.45
C ALA A 15 7.20 13.43 2.09
N GLU A 16 8.48 13.80 2.09
CA GLU A 16 9.18 14.17 0.85
C GLU A 16 9.14 13.02 -0.16
N ASN A 17 8.87 13.34 -1.42
CA ASN A 17 8.76 12.38 -2.53
C ASN A 17 7.59 11.37 -2.43
N VAL A 18 6.66 11.53 -1.49
CA VAL A 18 5.41 10.75 -1.43
C VAL A 18 4.29 11.53 -2.10
N LYS A 19 3.78 11.03 -3.23
CA LYS A 19 2.64 11.65 -3.94
C LYS A 19 1.28 11.12 -3.47
N GLY A 20 1.25 9.93 -2.87
CA GLY A 20 0.03 9.30 -2.37
C GLY A 20 0.32 8.04 -1.58
N VAL A 21 -0.63 7.66 -0.74
CA VAL A 21 -0.58 6.47 0.12
C VAL A 21 -1.95 5.81 0.17
N LEU A 22 -1.97 4.48 0.20
CA LEU A 22 -3.17 3.67 0.32
C LEU A 22 -2.91 2.54 1.31
N VAL A 23 -3.91 2.24 2.14
CA VAL A 23 -3.90 1.12 3.09
C VAL A 23 -5.13 0.25 2.80
N ALA A 24 -4.91 -1.06 2.70
CA ALA A 24 -5.93 -2.06 2.46
C ALA A 24 -5.84 -3.19 3.51
N ASP A 25 -6.95 -3.90 3.71
CA ASP A 25 -6.96 -5.14 4.51
C ASP A 25 -6.53 -6.36 3.67
N GLY A 26 -6.44 -7.53 4.30
CA GLY A 26 -6.06 -8.78 3.61
C GLY A 26 -7.09 -9.28 2.59
N ASN A 27 -8.28 -8.71 2.51
CA ASN A 27 -9.30 -9.05 1.51
C ASN A 27 -9.31 -8.07 0.33
N GLY A 28 -8.44 -7.07 0.32
CA GLY A 28 -8.41 -6.05 -0.74
C GLY A 28 -9.38 -4.89 -0.51
N LEU A 29 -9.98 -4.76 0.66
CA LEU A 29 -10.83 -3.61 1.00
C LEU A 29 -9.94 -2.39 1.32
N CYS A 30 -10.21 -1.27 0.66
CA CYS A 30 -9.54 -0.01 0.96
C CYS A 30 -9.97 0.52 2.34
N ILE A 31 -9.03 0.61 3.28
CA ILE A 31 -9.24 1.21 4.61
C ILE A 31 -9.05 2.72 4.54
N GLY A 32 -8.12 3.20 3.71
CA GLY A 32 -7.92 4.64 3.51
C GLY A 32 -6.89 4.96 2.43
N ALA A 33 -7.04 6.13 1.83
CA ALA A 33 -6.12 6.65 0.82
C ALA A 33 -5.94 8.17 0.96
N ARG A 34 -4.77 8.69 0.55
CA ARG A 34 -4.44 10.12 0.48
C ARG A 34 -3.56 10.43 -0.73
N GLY A 35 -3.54 11.70 -1.13
CA GLY A 35 -2.79 12.17 -2.30
C GLY A 35 -3.35 11.61 -3.60
N ILE A 36 -2.48 11.19 -4.51
CA ILE A 36 -2.87 10.65 -5.82
C ILE A 36 -3.28 9.16 -5.81
N ALA A 37 -3.20 8.50 -4.65
CA ALA A 37 -3.47 7.06 -4.57
C ALA A 37 -4.94 6.74 -4.85
N ASN A 38 -5.20 5.87 -5.82
CA ASN A 38 -6.55 5.48 -6.21
C ASN A 38 -7.08 4.36 -5.30
N PRO A 39 -8.13 4.59 -4.49
CA PRO A 39 -8.68 3.60 -3.56
C PRO A 39 -9.18 2.32 -4.26
N ASN A 40 -9.58 2.41 -5.54
CA ASN A 40 -10.05 1.26 -6.31
C ASN A 40 -8.93 0.25 -6.65
N LEU A 41 -7.66 0.60 -6.40
CA LEU A 41 -6.52 -0.30 -6.61
C LEU A 41 -6.20 -1.17 -5.39
N ALA A 42 -6.91 -1.03 -4.27
CA ALA A 42 -6.65 -1.79 -3.04
C ALA A 42 -6.60 -3.31 -3.28
N GLY A 43 -7.58 -3.85 -4.00
CA GLY A 43 -7.60 -5.28 -4.34
C GLY A 43 -6.42 -5.72 -5.20
N TYR A 44 -5.97 -4.87 -6.12
CA TYR A 44 -4.81 -5.15 -6.96
C TYR A 44 -3.51 -5.16 -6.16
N VAL A 45 -3.31 -4.18 -5.27
CA VAL A 45 -2.13 -4.10 -4.40
C VAL A 45 -2.03 -5.32 -3.49
N VAL A 46 -3.14 -5.74 -2.89
CA VAL A 46 -3.18 -6.94 -2.03
C VAL A 46 -2.91 -8.21 -2.82
N ALA A 47 -3.48 -8.35 -4.02
CA ALA A 47 -3.20 -9.51 -4.87
C ALA A 47 -1.70 -9.63 -5.21
N VAL A 48 -1.04 -8.52 -5.54
CA VAL A 48 0.41 -8.51 -5.80
C VAL A 48 1.20 -8.88 -4.54
N ALA A 49 0.81 -8.38 -3.37
CA ALA A 49 1.48 -8.67 -2.11
C ALA A 49 1.35 -10.15 -1.70
N GLU A 50 0.17 -10.76 -1.84
CA GLU A 50 -0.02 -12.20 -1.54
C GLU A 50 0.78 -13.08 -2.52
N GLN A 51 0.79 -12.74 -3.81
CA GLN A 51 1.62 -13.48 -4.79
C GLN A 51 3.12 -13.36 -4.46
N ALA A 52 3.59 -12.20 -4.02
CA ALA A 52 4.98 -12.04 -3.60
C ALA A 52 5.32 -12.86 -2.35
N LYS A 53 4.39 -12.93 -1.39
CA LYS A 53 4.52 -13.74 -0.17
C LYS A 53 4.62 -15.23 -0.46
N ASP A 54 3.87 -15.74 -1.43
CA ASP A 54 3.96 -17.16 -1.85
C ASP A 54 5.33 -17.53 -2.47
N LEU A 55 6.07 -16.55 -2.98
CA LEU A 55 7.44 -16.72 -3.50
C LEU A 55 8.51 -16.66 -2.40
N ALA A 56 8.17 -16.22 -1.19
CA ALA A 56 9.11 -16.09 -0.09
C ALA A 56 9.28 -17.42 0.66
N ASP A 57 10.52 -17.73 1.06
CA ASP A 57 10.79 -18.89 1.92
C ASP A 57 10.11 -18.71 3.29
N ALA A 58 9.64 -19.82 3.88
CA ALA A 58 8.90 -19.79 5.15
C ALA A 58 9.70 -19.23 6.35
N SER A 59 11.03 -19.14 6.24
CA SER A 59 11.92 -18.55 7.24
C SER A 59 12.31 -17.10 6.95
N SER A 60 11.80 -16.50 5.87
CA SER A 60 12.12 -15.14 5.46
C SER A 60 11.16 -14.10 6.04
N GLU A 61 11.63 -12.86 6.19
CA GLU A 61 10.75 -11.72 6.42
C GLU A 61 9.80 -11.51 5.23
N LEU A 62 8.68 -10.83 5.48
CA LEU A 62 7.68 -10.52 4.44
C LEU A 62 8.32 -9.69 3.32
N PRO A 63 8.08 -10.04 2.04
CA PRO A 63 8.70 -9.36 0.92
C PRO A 63 8.16 -7.93 0.74
N VAL A 64 9.02 -7.03 0.29
CA VAL A 64 8.65 -5.68 -0.15
C VAL A 64 8.60 -5.64 -1.67
N VAL A 65 7.42 -5.38 -2.24
CA VAL A 65 7.25 -5.26 -3.69
C VAL A 65 7.50 -3.81 -4.13
N LYS A 66 8.39 -3.63 -5.12
CA LYS A 66 8.64 -2.36 -5.78
C LYS A 66 8.26 -2.47 -7.25
N ILE A 67 7.44 -1.54 -7.73
CA ILE A 67 7.06 -1.42 -9.13
C ILE A 67 7.63 -0.11 -9.64
N GLU A 68 8.52 -0.21 -10.64
CA GLU A 68 9.18 0.93 -11.27
C GLU A 68 8.71 1.01 -12.71
N SER A 69 8.27 2.21 -13.14
CA SER A 69 7.86 2.46 -14.52
C SER A 69 8.55 3.70 -15.05
N GLU A 70 8.83 3.69 -16.36
CA GLU A 70 9.24 4.87 -17.12
C GLU A 70 8.03 5.79 -17.31
N THR A 71 7.55 6.38 -16.23
CA THR A 71 6.58 7.48 -16.30
C THR A 71 7.28 8.76 -15.90
N ALA A 72 7.26 9.68 -16.86
CA ALA A 72 7.99 10.95 -16.98
C ALA A 72 7.89 11.92 -15.79
#